data_AF-A0A6N2YY90-F1
#
_entry.id   AF-A0A6N2YY90-F1
#
_cell.length_a   1.000
_cell.length_b   1.000
_cell.length_c   1.000
_cell.angle_alpha   90.00
_cell.angle_beta   90.00
_cell.angle_gamma   90.00
#
_symmetry.space_group_name_H-M   'P 1'
#
loop_
_entity.id
_entity.type
_entity.pdbx_description
1 polymer ?
#
loop_
_entity_poly.entity_id
_entity_poly.type
_entity_poly.pdbx_seq_one_letter_code
_entity_poly.pdbx_strand_id
1 'polypeptide(L)'
;MKKICLMSLCLLMVIVMGCAKGDPLPGSVKNDLHKADRKLEAVKIFGIDHKQVVYDKKDKKLTLPLHFNEDVDLPNKLIGSMSSMPFSGNDDVDQVVVKYEFKDQKHELHYKKDAQDSLKRVK
;
A
#
# COMPACT_ATOMS: atom_id res chain seq x y z
N MET A 1 -53.47 -17.66 -13.98
CA MET A 1 -53.70 -16.91 -12.72
C MET A 1 -52.58 -17.25 -11.73
N LYS A 2 -51.83 -16.23 -11.28
CA LYS A 2 -51.00 -16.11 -10.04
C LYS A 2 -49.99 -17.26 -9.78
N LYS A 3 -48.68 -17.02 -9.63
CA LYS A 3 -48.07 -16.22 -8.54
C LYS A 3 -46.66 -15.77 -8.92
N ILE A 4 -46.38 -14.50 -8.60
CA ILE A 4 -45.05 -13.91 -8.43
C ILE A 4 -44.52 -14.35 -7.05
N CYS A 5 -43.26 -14.77 -6.98
CA CYS A 5 -42.35 -14.59 -5.83
C CYS A 5 -40.98 -15.12 -6.26
N LEU A 6 -40.00 -14.26 -6.55
CA LEU A 6 -39.15 -13.64 -5.54
C LEU A 6 -38.37 -14.69 -4.73
N MET A 7 -37.27 -15.17 -5.29
CA MET A 7 -36.12 -15.67 -4.53
C MET A 7 -34.88 -15.14 -5.25
N SER A 8 -34.37 -14.01 -4.77
CA SER A 8 -33.25 -14.00 -3.82
C SER A 8 -31.94 -14.03 -4.62
N LEU A 9 -31.42 -12.87 -5.06
CA LEU A 9 -30.68 -11.95 -4.17
C LEU A 9 -29.49 -12.63 -3.48
N CYS A 10 -28.72 -13.47 -4.18
CA CYS A 10 -27.46 -14.02 -3.67
C CYS A 10 -26.52 -14.28 -4.87
N LEU A 11 -25.64 -13.32 -5.16
CA LEU A 11 -24.38 -13.41 -5.93
C LEU A 11 -24.01 -12.12 -6.68
N LEU A 12 -24.61 -10.99 -6.29
CA LEU A 12 -23.81 -9.77 -6.13
C LEU A 12 -22.79 -10.03 -5.00
N MET A 13 -21.77 -10.84 -5.28
CA MET A 13 -20.47 -10.71 -4.61
C MET A 13 -19.81 -9.45 -5.16
N VAL A 14 -20.48 -8.31 -4.95
CA VAL A 14 -19.76 -7.07 -4.71
C VAL A 14 -19.11 -7.33 -3.37
N ILE A 15 -17.90 -7.90 -3.41
CA ILE A 15 -16.94 -7.68 -2.35
C ILE A 15 -16.77 -6.17 -2.37
N VAL A 16 -17.64 -5.49 -1.61
CA VAL A 16 -17.39 -4.19 -1.04
C VAL A 16 -16.15 -4.44 -0.21
N MET A 17 -15.00 -4.38 -0.89
CA MET A 17 -13.69 -4.31 -0.27
C MET A 17 -13.81 -3.04 0.55
N GLY A 18 -14.13 -3.24 1.82
CA GLY A 18 -14.50 -2.16 2.71
C GLY A 18 -13.46 -1.06 2.56
N CYS A 19 -13.93 0.18 2.54
CA CYS A 19 -13.08 1.31 2.89
C CYS A 19 -12.64 1.08 4.33
N ALA A 20 -11.70 0.16 4.55
CA ALA A 20 -11.09 -0.10 5.83
C ALA A 20 -10.23 1.14 6.07
N LYS A 21 -10.84 2.10 6.75
CA LYS A 21 -10.14 3.24 7.31
C LYS A 21 -9.15 2.61 8.29
N GLY A 22 -7.87 2.57 7.89
CA GLY A 22 -6.82 1.95 8.70
C GLY A 22 -6.73 2.58 10.08
N ASP A 23 -5.96 1.94 10.96
CA ASP A 23 -5.63 2.49 12.25
C ASP A 23 -4.92 3.86 12.10
N PRO A 24 -5.02 4.74 13.09
CA PRO A 24 -4.25 5.98 13.10
C PRO A 24 -2.76 5.71 12.96
N LEU A 25 -2.12 6.41 12.01
CA LEU A 25 -0.66 6.32 11.82
C LEU A 25 0.08 6.82 13.08
N PRO A 26 1.03 6.05 13.63
CA PRO A 26 1.95 6.52 14.66
C PRO A 26 2.77 7.72 14.19
N GLY A 27 3.22 8.56 15.13
CA GLY A 27 4.00 9.76 14.81
C GLY A 27 5.32 9.44 14.09
N SER A 28 5.98 8.35 14.48
CA SER A 28 7.17 7.80 13.82
C SER A 28 6.91 7.48 12.34
N VAL A 29 5.81 6.76 12.06
CA VAL A 29 5.40 6.36 10.71
C VAL A 29 5.05 7.58 9.86
N LYS A 30 4.38 8.60 10.42
CA LYS A 30 4.11 9.86 9.72
C LYS A 30 5.39 10.60 9.33
N ASN A 31 6.39 10.62 10.22
CA ASN A 31 7.69 11.24 9.92
C ASN A 31 8.42 10.51 8.79
N ASP A 32 8.38 9.18 8.79
CA ASP A 32 8.99 8.38 7.72
C ASP A 32 8.23 8.48 6.41
N LEU A 33 6.89 8.59 6.46
CA LEU A 33 6.07 8.88 5.28
C LEU A 33 6.46 10.22 4.64
N HIS A 34 6.66 11.25 5.45
CA HIS A 34 7.15 12.55 4.95
C HIS A 34 8.57 12.47 4.37
N LYS A 35 9.46 11.63 4.92
CA LYS A 35 10.77 11.35 4.31
C LYS A 35 10.63 10.63 2.97
N ALA A 36 9.68 9.71 2.85
CA ALA A 36 9.37 9.02 1.61
C ALA A 36 8.87 10.01 0.54
N ASP A 37 7.90 10.86 0.88
CA ASP A 37 7.39 11.90 -0.03
C ASP A 37 8.51 12.75 -0.61
N ARG A 38 9.38 13.31 0.23
CA ARG A 38 10.51 14.14 -0.24
C ARG A 38 11.45 13.41 -1.21
N LYS A 39 11.66 12.10 -1.02
CA LYS A 39 12.48 11.30 -1.95
C LYS A 39 11.78 11.09 -3.29
N LEU A 40 10.45 10.89 -3.26
CA LEU A 40 9.65 10.67 -4.46
C LEU A 40 9.42 11.96 -5.25
N GLU A 41 9.22 13.10 -4.56
CA GLU A 41 9.14 14.43 -5.16
C GLU A 41 10.40 14.80 -5.95
N ALA A 42 11.57 14.31 -5.53
CA ALA A 42 12.82 14.58 -6.24
C ALA A 42 12.89 13.90 -7.62
N VAL A 43 12.21 12.76 -7.81
CA VAL A 43 12.18 12.06 -9.10
C VAL A 43 10.96 12.36 -9.94
N LYS A 44 9.85 12.78 -9.32
CA LYS A 44 8.57 13.17 -9.97
C LYS A 44 7.86 12.08 -10.79
N ILE A 45 8.40 10.87 -10.90
CA ILE A 45 7.83 9.76 -11.69
C ILE A 45 6.56 9.20 -11.04
N PHE A 46 6.57 9.03 -9.72
CA PHE A 46 5.44 8.49 -8.95
C PHE A 46 5.43 9.08 -7.54
N GLY A 47 4.26 9.10 -6.91
CA GLY A 47 4.05 9.58 -5.54
C GLY A 47 3.18 8.63 -4.72
N ILE A 48 3.06 8.89 -3.42
CA ILE A 48 2.19 8.12 -2.52
C ILE A 48 0.78 8.68 -2.59
N ASP A 49 -0.23 7.82 -2.78
CA ASP A 49 -1.63 8.22 -2.61
C ASP A 49 -2.03 8.19 -1.14
N HIS A 50 -1.81 9.31 -0.46
CA HIS A 50 -2.10 9.50 0.97
C HIS A 50 -3.55 9.19 1.35
N LYS A 51 -4.52 9.29 0.42
CA LYS A 51 -5.93 8.99 0.72
C LYS A 51 -6.17 7.50 0.90
N GLN A 52 -5.30 6.66 0.36
CA GLN A 52 -5.42 5.21 0.36
C GLN A 52 -4.36 4.53 1.24
N VAL A 53 -3.50 5.28 1.93
CA VAL A 53 -2.55 4.71 2.90
C VAL A 53 -3.32 4.06 4.05
N VAL A 54 -3.01 2.80 4.33
CA VAL A 54 -3.64 2.01 5.39
C VAL A 54 -2.58 1.48 6.33
N TYR A 55 -2.80 1.65 7.63
CA TYR A 55 -1.98 1.07 8.67
C TYR A 55 -2.80 0.07 9.49
N ASP A 56 -2.21 -1.08 9.77
CA ASP A 56 -2.73 -2.09 10.69
C ASP A 56 -1.81 -2.15 11.90
N LYS A 57 -2.32 -1.72 13.05
CA LYS A 57 -1.56 -1.65 14.30
C LYS A 57 -1.24 -3.02 14.87
N LYS A 58 -2.08 -4.03 14.63
CA LYS A 58 -1.91 -5.38 15.17
C LYS A 58 -0.67 -6.03 14.55
N ASP A 59 -0.53 -5.89 13.24
CA ASP A 59 0.55 -6.51 12.48
C ASP A 59 1.71 -5.54 12.16
N LYS A 60 1.63 -4.30 12.66
CA LYS A 60 2.53 -3.18 12.34
C LYS A 60 2.77 -3.08 10.83
N LYS A 61 1.68 -3.20 10.06
CA LYS A 61 1.70 -3.32 8.61
C LYS A 61 1.26 -2.02 7.97
N LEU A 62 2.12 -1.44 7.14
CA LEU A 62 1.84 -0.25 6.36
C LEU A 62 1.59 -0.60 4.89
N THR A 63 0.43 -0.24 4.36
CA THR A 63 0.12 -0.36 2.94
C THR A 63 0.28 1.00 2.27
N LEU A 64 1.17 1.07 1.29
CA LEU A 64 1.55 2.26 0.54
C LEU A 64 1.07 2.14 -0.91
N PRO A 65 -0.09 2.72 -1.25
CA PRO A 65 -0.49 2.87 -2.64
C PRO A 65 0.32 3.97 -3.31
N LEU A 66 0.83 3.70 -4.50
CA LEU A 66 1.54 4.66 -5.34
C LEU A 66 0.71 5.00 -6.57
N HIS A 67 0.87 6.25 -7.02
CA HIS A 67 0.33 6.75 -8.27
C HIS A 67 1.48 7.17 -9.17
N PHE A 68 1.51 6.66 -10.41
CA PHE A 68 2.48 7.03 -11.42
C PHE A 68 2.01 8.29 -12.14
N ASN A 69 2.85 9.32 -12.14
CA ASN A 69 2.61 10.57 -12.85
C ASN A 69 3.13 10.52 -14.29
N GLU A 70 4.15 9.69 -14.52
CA GLU A 70 4.84 9.54 -15.80
C GLU A 70 4.75 8.07 -16.28
N ASP A 71 4.61 7.86 -17.59
CA ASP A 71 4.63 6.52 -18.20
C ASP A 71 6.06 6.00 -18.38
N VAL A 72 6.76 5.83 -17.27
CA VAL A 72 8.13 5.32 -17.21
C VAL A 72 8.14 3.99 -16.48
N ASP A 73 8.50 2.94 -17.21
CA ASP A 73 8.68 1.61 -16.64
C ASP A 73 9.97 1.56 -15.81
N LEU A 74 9.81 1.35 -14.50
CA LEU A 74 10.90 1.28 -13.54
C LEU A 74 11.01 -0.12 -12.95
N PRO A 75 12.24 -0.61 -12.66
CA PRO A 75 12.39 -1.89 -11.99
C PRO A 75 11.67 -1.90 -10.64
N ASN A 76 10.87 -2.95 -10.35
CA ASN A 76 10.15 -3.10 -9.07
C ASN A 76 11.07 -2.96 -7.85
N LYS A 77 12.34 -3.37 -7.98
CA LYS A 77 13.34 -3.19 -6.92
C LYS A 77 13.56 -1.70 -6.60
N LEU A 78 13.63 -0.84 -7.62
CA LEU A 78 13.81 0.60 -7.45
C LEU A 78 12.56 1.23 -6.85
N ILE A 79 11.38 0.97 -7.43
CA ILE A 79 10.08 1.48 -6.93
C ILE A 79 9.91 1.15 -5.45
N GLY A 80 10.06 -0.13 -5.12
CA GLY A 80 9.88 -0.60 -3.75
C GLY A 80 10.99 -0.14 -2.80
N SER A 81 12.24 0.05 -3.27
CA SER A 81 13.32 0.59 -2.43
C SER A 81 13.08 2.06 -2.08
N MET A 82 12.68 2.88 -3.05
CA MET A 82 12.42 4.31 -2.83
C MET A 82 11.24 4.54 -1.90
N SER A 83 10.20 3.72 -2.04
CA SER A 83 8.98 3.81 -1.22
C SER A 83 9.10 3.15 0.15
N SER A 84 9.86 2.05 0.32
CA SER A 84 9.88 1.31 1.60
C SER A 84 11.10 1.59 2.50
N MET A 85 12.27 1.96 1.95
CA MET A 85 13.48 2.20 2.76
C MET A 85 13.31 3.21 3.90
N PRO A 86 12.54 4.31 3.76
CA PRO A 86 12.35 5.28 4.84
C PRO A 86 11.78 4.70 6.13
N PHE A 87 11.11 3.54 6.07
CA PHE A 87 10.49 2.87 7.22
C PHE A 87 11.39 1.78 7.84
N SER A 88 12.59 1.54 7.29
CA SER A 88 13.55 0.59 7.88
C SER A 88 14.08 1.14 9.21
N GLY A 89 14.18 0.28 10.23
CA GLY A 89 14.54 0.69 11.59
C GLY A 89 13.42 1.34 12.39
N ASN A 90 12.19 1.42 11.86
CA ASN A 90 11.05 1.94 12.61
C ASN A 90 10.36 0.83 13.42
N ASP A 91 10.32 0.98 14.74
CA ASP A 91 9.71 0.01 15.67
C ASP A 91 8.20 -0.18 15.47
N ASP A 92 7.52 0.78 14.85
CA ASP A 92 6.09 0.74 14.54
C ASP A 92 5.79 0.13 13.15
N VAL A 93 6.81 -0.34 12.42
CA VAL A 93 6.63 -0.95 11.09
C VAL A 93 7.40 -2.26 10.99
N ASP A 94 6.67 -3.38 10.94
CA ASP A 94 7.27 -4.70 10.69
C ASP A 94 7.05 -5.16 9.25
N GLN A 95 6.06 -4.60 8.57
CA GLN A 95 5.69 -4.96 7.20
C GLN A 95 5.31 -3.73 6.39
N VAL A 96 5.78 -3.68 5.14
CA VAL A 96 5.35 -2.68 4.16
C VAL A 96 4.84 -3.38 2.92
N VAL A 97 3.66 -2.98 2.44
CA VAL A 97 3.09 -3.47 1.18
C VAL A 97 2.94 -2.29 0.23
N VAL A 98 3.72 -2.30 -0.84
CA VAL A 98 3.65 -1.26 -1.88
C VAL A 98 2.69 -1.74 -2.96
N LYS A 99 1.65 -0.96 -3.25
CA LYS A 99 0.65 -1.27 -4.28
C LYS A 99 0.69 -0.20 -5.36
N TYR A 100 0.65 -0.58 -6.62
CA TYR A 100 0.54 0.37 -7.72
C TYR A 100 -0.09 -0.28 -8.94
N GLU A 101 -0.62 0.54 -9.83
CA GLU A 101 -1.12 0.13 -11.13
C GLU A 101 -0.29 0.82 -12.20
N PHE A 102 0.20 0.06 -13.17
CA PHE A 102 0.98 0.56 -14.29
C PHE A 102 0.60 -0.20 -15.55
N LYS A 103 0.25 0.52 -16.63
CA LYS A 103 -0.23 -0.08 -17.90
C LYS A 103 -1.32 -1.13 -17.70
N ASP A 104 -2.34 -0.78 -16.93
CA ASP A 104 -3.49 -1.63 -16.55
C ASP A 104 -3.11 -2.93 -15.79
N GLN A 105 -1.86 -3.04 -15.32
CA GLN A 105 -1.39 -4.14 -14.49
C GLN A 105 -1.24 -3.70 -13.04
N LYS A 106 -1.84 -4.48 -12.14
CA LYS A 106 -1.72 -4.27 -10.70
C LYS A 106 -0.49 -4.98 -10.17
N HIS A 107 0.30 -4.26 -9.40
CA HIS A 107 1.52 -4.74 -8.79
C HIS A 107 1.43 -4.61 -7.27
N GLU A 108 1.91 -5.64 -6.57
CA GLU A 108 2.04 -5.66 -5.13
C GLU A 108 3.44 -6.14 -4.75
N LEU A 109 4.14 -5.34 -3.95
CA LEU A 109 5.48 -5.65 -3.46
C LEU A 109 5.43 -5.74 -1.94
N HIS A 110 5.72 -6.93 -1.43
CA HIS A 110 5.72 -7.20 0.00
C HIS A 110 7.13 -7.06 0.59
N TYR A 111 7.22 -6.33 1.69
CA TYR A 111 8.44 -6.13 2.45
C TYR A 111 8.20 -6.50 3.90
N LYS A 112 9.15 -7.23 4.48
CA LYS A 112 9.13 -7.61 5.88
C LYS A 112 10.45 -7.26 6.53
N LYS A 113 10.38 -6.81 7.78
CA LYS A 113 11.55 -6.51 8.61
C LYS A 113 12.33 -7.80 8.86
N ASP A 114 13.64 -7.74 8.67
CA ASP A 114 14.57 -8.83 9.00
C ASP A 114 15.14 -8.67 10.42
N ALA A 115 16.04 -9.57 10.83
CA ALA A 115 16.67 -9.54 12.15
C ALA A 115 17.62 -8.36 12.38
N GLN A 116 17.90 -7.55 11.35
CA GLN A 116 18.72 -6.34 11.41
C GLN A 116 17.85 -5.08 11.27
N ASP A 117 16.55 -5.19 11.56
CA ASP A 117 15.53 -4.14 11.44
C ASP A 117 15.42 -3.53 10.02
N SER A 118 15.93 -4.23 9.00
CA SER A 118 15.90 -3.78 7.61
C SER A 118 14.71 -4.38 6.87
N LEU A 119 14.01 -3.57 6.08
CA LEU A 119 12.92 -4.08 5.24
C LEU A 119 13.49 -4.81 4.01
N LYS A 120 13.18 -6.11 3.88
CA LYS A 120 13.56 -6.94 2.74
C LYS A 120 12.33 -7.36 1.96
N ARG A 121 12.45 -7.38 0.62
CA ARG A 121 11.38 -7.87 -0.25
C ARG A 121 11.18 -9.37 -0.03
N VAL A 122 9.95 -9.77 0.22
CA VAL A 122 9.52 -11.18 0.28
C VAL A 122 8.70 -11.50 -0.97
N LYS A 123 8.70 -12.78 -1.36
CA LYS A 123 7.91 -13.28 -2.49
C LYS A 123 6.48 -13.52 -2.08
#